data_AF-A0A5C6DPI9-F1
#
_entry.id   AF-A0A5C6DPI9-F1
#
_cell.length_a   1.000
_cell.length_b   1.000
_cell.length_c   1.000
_cell.angle_alpha   90.00
_cell.angle_beta   90.00
_cell.angle_gamma   90.00
#
_symmetry.space_group_name_H-M   'P 1'
#
loop_
_entity.id
_entity.type
_entity.pdbx_description
1 polymer ?
#
loop_
_entity_poly.entity_id
_entity_poly.type
_entity_poly.pdbx_seq_one_letter_code
_entity_poly.pdbx_strand_id
1 'polypeptide(L)'
;MAMTETQKTRAAALRTAMKKLDPATYQDIRESYYRIADNLRPLVDALEKADVDHGGPAGPLLEEHYIFCEMLDQLKKSILGAVV
;
A
#
# COMPACT_ATOMS: atom_id res chain seq x y z
N MET A 1 4.31 1.56 -15.36
CA MET A 1 3.85 2.88 -15.88
C MET A 1 4.90 3.92 -15.53
N ALA A 2 5.26 4.81 -16.45
CA ALA A 2 6.16 5.92 -16.15
C ALA A 2 5.42 6.98 -15.31
N MET A 3 6.10 7.61 -14.35
CA MET A 3 5.54 8.70 -13.55
C MET A 3 5.21 9.91 -14.43
N THR A 4 4.07 10.56 -14.17
CA THR A 4 3.74 11.85 -14.80
C THR A 4 4.65 12.96 -14.26
N GLU A 5 4.76 14.08 -14.98
CA GLU A 5 5.55 15.24 -14.51
C GLU A 5 5.05 15.75 -13.14
N THR A 6 3.74 15.77 -12.90
CA THR A 6 3.15 16.11 -11.60
C THR A 6 3.59 15.14 -10.50
N GLN A 7 3.64 13.84 -10.79
CA GLN A 7 4.11 12.83 -9.83
C GLN A 7 5.60 12.97 -9.55
N LYS A 8 6.42 13.28 -10.56
CA LYS A 8 7.86 13.55 -10.38
C LYS A 8 8.10 14.76 -9.48
N THR A 9 7.39 15.87 -9.70
CA THR A 9 7.49 17.08 -8.85
C THR A 9 7.09 16.78 -7.41
N ARG A 10 5.97 16.07 -7.19
CA ARG A 10 5.55 15.68 -5.84
C ARG A 10 6.56 14.74 -5.17
N ALA A 11 7.14 13.80 -5.92
CA ALA A 11 8.17 12.90 -5.38
C ALA A 11 9.45 13.65 -4.99
N ALA A 12 9.86 14.67 -5.75
CA ALA A 12 10.99 15.52 -5.39
C ALA A 12 10.73 16.33 -4.10
N ALA A 13 9.53 16.90 -3.96
CA ALA A 13 9.12 17.59 -2.74
C ALA A 13 9.09 16.63 -1.54
N LEU A 14 8.52 15.43 -1.71
CA LEU A 14 8.45 14.42 -0.66
C LEU A 14 9.85 13.91 -0.26
N ARG A 15 10.77 13.66 -1.20
CA ARG A 15 12.18 13.35 -0.90
C ARG A 15 12.84 14.43 -0.06
N THR A 16 12.57 15.69 -0.40
CA THR A 16 13.12 16.83 0.34
C THR A 16 12.59 16.87 1.77
N ALA A 17 11.31 16.58 1.97
CA ALA A 17 10.71 16.48 3.30
C ALA A 17 11.30 15.31 4.10
N MET A 18 11.38 14.11 3.50
CA MET A 18 11.92 12.90 4.14
C MET A 18 13.39 13.07 4.57
N LYS A 19 14.20 13.80 3.79
CA LYS A 19 15.59 14.11 4.14
C LYS A 19 15.77 15.02 5.36
N LYS A 20 14.71 15.74 5.78
CA LYS A 20 14.74 16.61 6.95
C LYS A 20 14.38 15.88 8.24
N LEU A 21 13.93 14.63 8.14
CA LEU A 21 13.62 13.80 9.30
C LEU A 21 14.91 13.34 9.97
N ASP A 22 14.83 13.11 11.28
CA ASP A 22 15.90 12.40 11.96
C ASP A 22 15.97 10.94 11.47
N PRO A 23 17.12 10.27 11.63
CA PRO A 23 17.31 8.91 11.12
C PRO A 23 16.31 7.89 11.67
N ALA A 24 15.87 8.02 12.92
CA ALA A 24 14.94 7.07 13.52
C ALA A 24 13.55 7.22 12.87
N THR A 25 13.03 8.44 12.82
CA THR A 25 11.74 8.71 12.16
C THR A 25 11.74 8.30 10.68
N TYR A 26 12.84 8.53 9.96
CA TYR A 26 12.97 8.09 8.57
C TYR A 26 12.84 6.56 8.44
N GLN A 27 13.55 5.81 9.29
CA GLN A 27 13.50 4.34 9.26
C GLN A 27 12.12 3.81 9.65
N ASP A 28 11.49 4.39 10.68
CA ASP A 28 10.15 3.98 11.12
C ASP A 28 9.12 4.10 9.99
N ILE A 29 9.16 5.21 9.24
CA ILE A 29 8.27 5.42 8.08
C ILE A 29 8.57 4.40 6.98
N ARG A 30 9.85 4.21 6.63
CA ARG A 30 10.27 3.27 5.59
C ARG A 30 9.85 1.84 5.90
N GLU A 31 10.14 1.37 7.11
CA GLU A 31 9.76 0.03 7.56
C GLU A 31 8.25 -0.15 7.58
N SER A 32 7.51 0.83 8.12
CA SER A 32 6.05 0.76 8.16
C SER A 32 5.45 0.69 6.75
N TYR A 33 5.98 1.47 5.80
CA TYR A 33 5.56 1.40 4.40
C TYR A 33 5.76 0.00 3.81
N TYR A 34 6.95 -0.59 3.97
CA TYR A 34 7.23 -1.91 3.42
C TYR A 34 6.42 -3.01 4.11
N ARG A 35 6.23 -2.96 5.43
CA ARG A 35 5.35 -3.90 6.13
C ARG A 35 3.93 -3.87 5.57
N ILE A 36 3.39 -2.68 5.27
CA ILE A 36 2.06 -2.57 4.65
C ILE A 36 2.09 -3.11 3.21
N ALA A 37 3.07 -2.68 2.40
CA ALA A 37 3.16 -3.08 1.00
C ALA A 37 3.32 -4.60 0.83
N ASP A 38 4.11 -5.23 1.69
CA ASP A 38 4.42 -6.66 1.62
C ASP A 38 3.26 -7.53 2.12
N ASN A 39 2.46 -7.04 3.09
CA ASN A 39 1.40 -7.85 3.71
C ASN A 39 -0.01 -7.56 3.14
N LEU A 40 -0.23 -6.41 2.51
CA LEU A 40 -1.56 -6.03 2.03
C LEU A 40 -2.03 -6.93 0.89
N ARG A 41 -1.15 -7.29 -0.06
CA ARG A 41 -1.53 -8.19 -1.16
C ARG A 41 -1.81 -9.62 -0.65
N PRO A 42 -0.94 -10.25 0.17
CA PRO A 42 -1.25 -11.53 0.79
C PRO A 42 -2.57 -11.55 1.58
N LEU A 43 -2.92 -10.47 2.28
CA LEU A 43 -4.19 -10.36 2.98
C LEU A 43 -5.39 -10.41 2.03
N VAL A 44 -5.35 -9.62 0.94
CA VAL A 44 -6.38 -9.62 -0.10
C VAL A 44 -6.59 -11.02 -0.67
N ASP A 45 -5.50 -11.69 -1.05
CA ASP A 45 -5.54 -13.02 -1.65
C ASP A 45 -6.03 -14.08 -0.64
N ALA A 46 -5.66 -13.95 0.65
CA ALA A 46 -6.11 -14.86 1.71
C ALA A 46 -7.61 -14.75 2.00
N LEU A 47 -8.17 -13.53 1.98
CA LEU A 47 -9.61 -13.30 2.17
C LEU A 47 -10.44 -13.90 1.04
N GLU A 48 -10.03 -13.70 -0.20
CA GLU A 48 -10.70 -14.29 -1.38
C GLU A 48 -10.67 -15.82 -1.30
N LYS A 49 -9.49 -16.40 -1.04
CA LYS A 49 -9.35 -17.84 -0.91
C LYS A 49 -10.21 -18.41 0.22
N ALA A 50 -10.21 -17.76 1.38
CA ALA A 50 -11.00 -18.21 2.51
C ALA A 50 -12.51 -18.16 2.23
N ASP A 51 -13.02 -17.15 1.51
CA ASP A 51 -14.43 -17.09 1.10
C ASP A 51 -14.81 -18.25 0.17
N VAL A 52 -13.95 -18.56 -0.80
CA VAL A 52 -14.12 -19.70 -1.72
C VAL A 52 -14.13 -21.03 -0.96
N ASP A 53 -13.17 -21.21 -0.05
CA ASP A 53 -13.02 -22.46 0.73
C ASP A 53 -14.21 -22.70 1.68
N HIS A 54 -14.95 -21.65 2.08
CA HIS A 54 -16.10 -21.73 3.00
C HIS A 54 -17.48 -21.67 2.33
N GLY A 55 -17.55 -21.85 1.00
CA GLY A 55 -18.80 -22.23 0.31
C GLY A 55 -19.39 -21.23 -0.69
N GLY A 56 -18.86 -20.00 -0.79
CA GLY A 56 -19.20 -18.98 -1.81
C GLY A 56 -20.68 -18.68 -2.12
N PRO A 57 -21.01 -17.81 -3.11
CA PRO A 57 -20.36 -16.55 -3.48
C PRO A 57 -21.02 -15.37 -2.72
N ALA A 58 -20.20 -14.49 -2.13
CA ALA A 58 -20.61 -13.33 -1.31
C ALA A 58 -20.82 -13.62 0.20
N GLY A 59 -19.88 -14.34 0.80
CA GLY A 59 -19.75 -14.35 2.25
C GLY A 59 -19.16 -13.03 2.79
N PRO A 60 -19.19 -12.82 4.12
CA PRO A 60 -18.64 -11.61 4.75
C PRO A 60 -17.13 -11.43 4.51
N LEU A 61 -16.40 -12.49 4.15
CA LEU A 61 -14.97 -12.40 3.83
C LEU A 61 -14.73 -11.74 2.47
N LEU A 62 -15.66 -11.91 1.52
CA LEU A 62 -15.59 -11.22 0.23
C LEU A 62 -15.83 -9.70 0.38
N GLU A 63 -16.69 -9.28 1.31
CA GLU A 63 -16.90 -7.86 1.63
C GLU A 63 -15.60 -7.22 2.15
N GLU A 64 -14.90 -7.88 3.08
CA GLU A 64 -13.58 -7.44 3.57
C GLU A 64 -12.53 -7.43 2.45
N HIS A 65 -12.51 -8.47 1.59
CA HIS A 65 -11.60 -8.53 0.44
C HIS A 65 -11.73 -7.27 -0.45
N TYR A 66 -12.96 -6.79 -0.68
CA TYR A 66 -13.17 -5.58 -1.48
C TYR A 66 -12.62 -4.32 -0.80
N ILE A 67 -12.77 -4.18 0.52
CA ILE A 67 -12.19 -3.06 1.27
C ILE A 67 -10.66 -3.07 1.13
N PHE A 68 -10.02 -4.22 1.31
CA PHE A 68 -8.56 -4.31 1.19
C PHE A 68 -8.06 -4.18 -0.26
N CYS A 69 -8.87 -4.56 -1.26
CA CYS A 69 -8.60 -4.21 -2.66
C CYS A 69 -8.58 -2.69 -2.88
N GLU A 70 -9.54 -1.95 -2.32
CA GLU A 70 -9.54 -0.49 -2.39
C GLU A 70 -8.31 0.10 -1.71
N MET A 71 -7.93 -0.40 -0.54
CA MET A 71 -6.70 0.01 0.14
C MET A 71 -5.46 -0.26 -0.71
N LEU A 72 -5.38 -1.42 -1.36
CA LEU A 72 -4.26 -1.78 -2.25
C LEU A 72 -4.17 -0.82 -3.44
N ASP A 73 -5.31 -0.43 -4.01
CA ASP A 73 -5.34 0.52 -5.12
C ASP A 73 -5.00 1.95 -4.69
N GLN A 74 -5.36 2.36 -3.48
CA GLN A 74 -4.87 3.63 -2.92
C GLN A 74 -3.36 3.58 -2.65
N LEU A 75 -2.85 2.46 -2.14
CA LEU A 75 -1.42 2.28 -1.90
C LEU A 75 -0.62 2.39 -3.21
N LYS A 76 -1.11 1.80 -4.31
CA LYS A 76 -0.50 1.92 -5.65
C LYS A 76 -0.46 3.36 -6.18
N LYS A 77 -1.38 4.22 -5.74
CA LYS A 77 -1.39 5.66 -6.09
C LYS A 77 -0.42 6.48 -5.22
N SER A 78 0.01 5.94 -4.08
CA SER A 78 0.96 6.60 -3.20
C SER A 78 2.34 6.71 -3.88
N ILE A 79 2.91 7.92 -3.86
CA ILE A 79 4.28 8.16 -4.33
C ILE A 79 5.32 7.87 -3.23
N LEU A 80 4.89 7.50 -2.02
CA LEU A 80 5.80 7.26 -0.89
C LEU A 80 6.80 6.14 -1.21
N GLY A 81 6.36 5.07 -1.88
CA GLY A 81 7.23 3.96 -2.31
C GLY A 81 8.32 4.33 -3.31
N ALA A 82 8.22 5.49 -3.97
CA ALA A 82 9.29 6.02 -4.82
C ALA A 82 10.32 6.86 -4.04
N VAL A 83 10.11 7.05 -2.73
CA VAL A 83 10.85 7.96 -1.86
C VAL A 83 11.50 7.25 -0.67
N VAL A 84 10.83 6.25 -0.09
CA VAL A 84 11.37 5.43 1.01
C VAL A 84 12.36 4.38 0.53
#